data_AF-A0A076NA11-F1
#
_entry.id   AF-A0A076NA11-F1
#
_cell.length_a   1.000
_cell.length_b   1.000
_cell.length_c   1.000
_cell.angle_alpha   90.00
_cell.angle_beta   90.00
_cell.angle_gamma   90.00
#
_symmetry.space_group_name_H-M   'P 1'
#
loop_
_entity.id
_entity.type
_entity.pdbx_description
1 polymer ?
#
loop_
_entity_poly.entity_id
_entity_poly.type
_entity_poly.pdbx_seq_one_letter_code
_entity_poly.pdbx_strand_id
1 'polypeptide(L)'
;ESSQSETLIVPRSAKNVAAYTEQEEADSQGCVQKTYEEKISVLQRNLTEKEKLLQRVGQEKEETVSSHFEMRCQYQERLIKLEHAEAKQHEDQSKIGHLQEELEEKNKKYSLIVAQHVEKEGGKNNIQAKQNLENVFDDVQKTLQEKELTCQILEQKIKELDSCLVRQKEVHRVEMEELTSKYEKLQALQQMDGRNKPTELLEENTEEKSKSHLVQPKLLSNMEAQHNDLEFKLAGAEREKQKLGKEIVRLQKDLRMLRKEHQQELEILKKEYDQEREEKIKQEQEDLELKHNSTLKQLMREFNTQLAQKEQELEMTIKETINKAQEVEAELLESHQEETNQLLKKIAEKDDDLKRTAKRYEEILDAREEEMTAKVRDLQTQLEELQKKYQQKLEQEENPGNDNVTIMELQTQLAQKTTLISDSKLKEQEFREQIHNLEDRLKKYEKNVYATTVGTPYKGGNLYHTDVSLFGEPTEFEYLRKVLFEYMMGRETKTMAKVITTVLKFPDDQTQKILEREDARLMSWLRSSS
;
A
#
# COMPACT_ATOMS: atom_id res chain seq x y z
N GLU A 1 -15.12 28.57 137.33
CA GLU A 1 -15.31 29.91 136.75
C GLU A 1 -16.26 29.82 135.56
N SER A 2 -17.06 30.85 135.40
CA SER A 2 -18.25 30.96 134.56
C SER A 2 -17.93 31.17 133.09
N SER A 3 -18.70 30.59 132.16
CA SER A 3 -19.58 31.33 131.22
C SER A 3 -20.15 30.41 130.12
N GLN A 4 -21.47 30.48 129.96
CA GLN A 4 -22.30 29.69 129.07
C GLN A 4 -22.18 30.12 127.61
N SER A 5 -22.25 29.14 126.70
CA SER A 5 -22.48 29.31 125.27
C SER A 5 -23.98 29.44 125.00
N GLU A 6 -24.42 30.53 124.38
CA GLU A 6 -25.76 30.68 123.82
C GLU A 6 -25.68 30.67 122.29
N THR A 7 -26.21 29.59 121.71
CA THR A 7 -26.29 29.32 120.28
C THR A 7 -27.42 30.13 119.65
N LEU A 8 -27.08 31.09 118.79
CA LEU A 8 -28.02 31.80 117.92
C LEU A 8 -28.63 30.84 116.88
N ILE A 9 -29.93 30.60 117.00
CA ILE A 9 -30.74 29.81 116.05
C ILE A 9 -31.01 30.66 114.81
N VAL A 10 -30.35 30.34 113.71
CA VAL A 10 -30.66 30.87 112.36
C VAL A 10 -31.83 30.09 111.76
N PRO A 11 -32.83 30.72 111.10
CA PRO A 11 -33.94 29.99 110.49
C PRO A 11 -33.45 29.19 109.28
N ARG A 12 -33.64 27.86 109.34
CA ARG A 12 -33.25 26.86 108.34
C ARG A 12 -34.00 26.95 106.99
N SER A 13 -34.83 27.98 106.80
CA SER A 13 -35.71 28.16 105.63
C SER A 13 -35.06 28.96 104.49
N ALA A 14 -34.19 29.93 104.78
CA ALA A 14 -33.58 30.77 103.73
C ALA A 14 -32.47 30.05 102.94
N LYS A 15 -31.77 29.07 103.54
CA LYS A 15 -30.70 28.31 102.86
C LYS A 15 -31.21 27.29 101.84
N ASN A 16 -32.40 26.72 102.05
CA ASN A 16 -32.96 25.73 101.13
C ASN A 16 -33.62 26.40 99.91
N VAL A 17 -34.14 27.63 100.05
CA VAL A 17 -34.71 28.39 98.94
C VAL A 17 -33.62 28.89 97.99
N ALA A 18 -32.51 29.40 98.53
CA ALA A 18 -31.35 29.83 97.71
C ALA A 18 -30.72 28.66 96.94
N ALA A 19 -30.58 27.49 97.58
CA ALA A 19 -30.05 26.29 96.93
C ALA A 19 -30.99 25.70 95.87
N TYR A 20 -32.31 25.84 96.03
CA TYR A 20 -33.28 25.42 95.01
C TYR A 20 -33.28 26.36 93.80
N THR A 21 -33.19 27.68 94.01
CA THR A 21 -33.11 28.66 92.91
C THR A 21 -31.80 28.57 92.13
N GLU A 22 -30.67 28.30 92.79
CA GLU A 22 -29.38 28.07 92.10
C GLU A 22 -29.39 26.78 91.28
N GLN A 23 -30.09 25.74 91.73
CA GLN A 23 -30.22 24.47 91.00
C GLN A 23 -31.17 24.60 89.79
N GLU A 24 -32.29 25.32 89.94
CA GLU A 24 -33.27 25.55 88.87
C GLU A 24 -32.71 26.47 87.77
N GLU A 25 -31.90 27.49 88.14
CA GLU A 25 -31.16 28.33 87.18
C GLU A 25 -30.06 27.54 86.46
N ALA A 26 -29.34 26.65 87.16
CA ALA A 26 -28.35 25.77 86.55
C ALA A 26 -28.97 24.75 85.57
N ASP A 27 -30.12 24.17 85.92
CA ASP A 27 -30.84 23.22 85.05
C ASP A 27 -31.48 23.93 83.83
N SER A 28 -32.00 25.16 84.02
CA SER A 28 -32.45 26.08 82.97
C SER A 28 -31.33 26.44 82.00
N GLN A 29 -30.17 26.85 82.53
CA GLN A 29 -29.00 27.24 81.74
C GLN A 29 -28.40 26.03 80.99
N GLY A 30 -28.40 24.84 81.60
CA GLY A 30 -28.01 23.59 80.96
C GLY A 30 -28.95 23.16 79.83
N CYS A 31 -30.27 23.38 79.97
CA CYS A 31 -31.26 23.12 78.93
C CYS A 31 -31.07 24.05 77.72
N VAL A 32 -30.82 25.33 77.98
CA VAL A 32 -30.52 26.34 76.95
C VAL A 32 -29.19 25.99 76.24
N GLN A 33 -28.15 25.61 76.98
CA GLN A 33 -26.87 25.21 76.43
C GLN A 33 -26.98 23.99 75.51
N LYS A 34 -27.73 22.95 75.93
CA LYS A 34 -28.02 21.78 75.08
C LYS A 34 -28.75 22.15 73.79
N THR A 35 -29.70 23.07 73.87
CA THR A 35 -30.44 23.54 72.68
C THR A 35 -29.52 24.28 71.69
N TYR A 36 -28.56 25.08 72.18
CA TYR A 36 -27.56 25.72 71.34
C TYR A 36 -26.57 24.70 70.75
N GLU A 37 -26.16 23.71 71.51
CA GLU A 37 -25.24 22.65 71.08
C GLU A 37 -25.87 21.74 70.00
N GLU A 38 -27.17 21.43 70.12
CA GLU A 38 -27.95 20.75 69.08
C GLU A 38 -28.08 21.60 67.81
N LYS A 39 -28.34 22.91 67.95
CA LYS A 39 -28.37 23.84 66.79
C LYS A 39 -27.01 23.91 66.09
N ILE A 40 -25.92 23.97 66.84
CA ILE A 40 -24.55 23.93 66.29
C ILE A 40 -24.32 22.61 65.56
N SER A 41 -24.73 21.48 66.15
CA SER A 41 -24.58 20.15 65.54
C SER A 41 -25.39 20.02 64.23
N VAL A 42 -26.59 20.60 64.17
CA VAL A 42 -27.40 20.65 62.95
C VAL A 42 -26.76 21.54 61.89
N LEU A 43 -26.26 22.72 62.28
CA LEU A 43 -25.58 23.63 61.36
C LEU A 43 -24.29 23.03 60.81
N GLN A 44 -23.50 22.34 61.63
CA GLN A 44 -22.31 21.61 61.20
C GLN A 44 -22.67 20.51 60.19
N ARG A 45 -23.71 19.72 60.46
CA ARG A 45 -24.19 18.70 59.52
C ARG A 45 -24.59 19.30 58.17
N ASN A 46 -25.38 20.37 58.20
CA ASN A 46 -25.80 21.08 56.99
C ASN A 46 -24.61 21.69 56.22
N LEU A 47 -23.60 22.20 56.93
CA LEU A 47 -22.38 22.71 56.33
C LEU A 47 -21.61 21.60 55.60
N THR A 48 -21.42 20.44 56.25
CA THR A 48 -20.75 19.29 55.62
C THR A 48 -21.50 18.73 54.43
N GLU A 49 -22.84 18.77 54.45
CA GLU A 49 -23.67 18.33 53.32
C GLU A 49 -23.55 19.30 52.13
N LYS A 50 -23.56 20.62 52.39
CA LYS A 50 -23.31 21.63 51.36
C LYS A 50 -21.90 21.52 50.77
N GLU A 51 -20.89 21.25 51.58
CA GLU A 51 -19.51 21.05 51.13
C GLU A 51 -19.39 19.83 50.19
N LYS A 52 -20.04 18.71 50.54
CA LYS A 52 -20.12 17.52 49.68
C LYS A 52 -20.86 17.78 48.36
N LEU A 53 -21.90 18.61 48.37
CA LEU A 53 -22.60 19.03 47.14
C LEU A 53 -21.69 19.89 46.27
N LEU A 54 -20.95 20.82 46.88
CA LEU A 54 -20.03 21.71 46.17
C LEU A 54 -18.88 20.93 45.52
N GLN A 55 -18.37 19.90 46.20
CA GLN A 55 -17.37 18.98 45.66
C GLN A 55 -17.91 18.21 44.44
N ARG A 56 -19.14 17.68 44.51
CA ARG A 56 -19.77 16.98 43.37
C ARG A 56 -19.96 17.90 42.17
N VAL A 57 -20.43 19.13 42.39
CA VAL A 57 -20.59 20.12 41.31
C VAL A 57 -19.23 20.52 40.72
N GLY A 58 -18.18 20.61 41.53
CA GLY A 58 -16.82 20.86 41.06
C GLY A 58 -16.33 19.73 40.15
N GLN A 59 -16.52 18.49 40.57
CA GLN A 59 -16.10 17.30 39.82
C GLN A 59 -16.87 17.14 38.49
N GLU A 60 -18.19 17.37 38.49
CA GLU A 60 -19.02 17.33 37.28
C GLU A 60 -18.62 18.42 36.27
N LYS A 61 -18.20 19.60 36.74
CA LYS A 61 -17.64 20.65 35.87
C LYS A 61 -16.30 20.25 35.26
N GLU A 62 -15.45 19.57 36.02
CA GLU A 62 -14.16 19.10 35.52
C GLU A 62 -14.32 17.99 34.47
N GLU A 63 -15.23 17.04 34.73
CA GLU A 63 -15.59 15.97 33.78
C GLU A 63 -16.21 16.52 32.50
N THR A 64 -17.10 17.52 32.59
CA THR A 64 -17.69 18.16 31.40
C THR A 64 -16.67 18.95 30.59
N VAL A 65 -15.71 19.64 31.23
CA VAL A 65 -14.61 20.32 30.55
C VAL A 65 -13.67 19.32 29.89
N SER A 66 -13.35 18.20 30.55
CA SER A 66 -12.53 17.12 29.98
C SER A 66 -13.20 16.49 28.75
N SER A 67 -14.49 16.17 28.85
CA SER A 67 -15.29 15.62 27.75
C SER A 67 -15.38 16.59 26.55
N HIS A 68 -15.59 17.88 26.83
CA HIS A 68 -15.61 18.91 25.79
C HIS A 68 -14.24 19.08 25.12
N PHE A 69 -13.14 18.98 25.87
CA PHE A 69 -11.79 19.01 25.33
C PHE A 69 -11.51 17.80 24.43
N GLU A 70 -11.84 16.59 24.88
CA GLU A 70 -11.71 15.36 24.08
C GLU A 70 -12.51 15.44 22.78
N MET A 71 -13.76 15.90 22.86
CA MET A 71 -14.61 16.11 21.69
C MET A 71 -13.96 17.08 20.69
N ARG A 72 -13.42 18.20 21.18
CA ARG A 72 -12.71 19.18 20.34
C ARG A 72 -11.49 18.59 19.65
N CYS A 73 -10.69 17.80 20.37
CA CYS A 73 -9.54 17.10 19.80
C CYS A 73 -9.96 16.12 18.69
N GLN A 74 -11.02 15.35 18.90
CA GLN A 74 -11.55 14.44 17.87
C GLN A 74 -12.06 15.19 16.63
N TYR A 75 -12.71 16.33 16.81
CA TYR A 75 -13.12 17.18 15.68
C TYR A 75 -11.93 17.70 14.89
N GLN A 76 -10.87 18.15 15.58
CA GLN A 76 -9.67 18.65 14.94
C GLN A 76 -8.90 17.55 14.20
N GLU A 77 -8.82 16.35 14.76
CA GLU A 77 -8.21 15.19 14.09
C GLU A 77 -8.99 14.79 12.82
N ARG A 78 -10.33 14.82 12.87
CA ARG A 78 -11.17 14.56 11.69
C ARG A 78 -10.98 15.61 10.60
N LEU A 79 -10.83 16.89 10.96
CA LEU A 79 -10.54 17.96 10.01
C LEU A 79 -9.21 17.73 9.27
N ILE A 80 -8.14 17.39 10.01
CA ILE A 80 -6.83 17.10 9.41
C ILE A 80 -6.92 15.90 8.46
N LYS A 81 -7.62 14.83 8.87
CA LYS A 81 -7.83 13.65 8.00
C LYS A 81 -8.59 14.00 6.72
N LEU A 82 -9.56 14.91 6.81
CA LEU A 82 -10.34 15.36 5.65
C LEU A 82 -9.47 16.19 4.70
N GLU A 83 -8.67 17.12 5.22
CA GLU A 83 -7.74 17.93 4.43
C GLU A 83 -6.70 17.07 3.71
N HIS A 84 -6.16 16.04 4.36
CA HIS A 84 -5.27 15.06 3.72
C HIS A 84 -5.97 14.22 2.65
N ALA A 85 -7.22 13.83 2.86
CA ALA A 85 -7.99 13.09 1.86
C ALA A 85 -8.28 13.96 0.62
N GLU A 86 -8.60 15.23 0.82
CA GLU A 86 -8.84 16.21 -0.25
C GLU A 86 -7.56 16.51 -1.06
N ALA A 87 -6.42 16.69 -0.38
CA ALA A 87 -5.13 16.85 -1.05
C ALA A 87 -4.78 15.62 -1.91
N LYS A 88 -5.00 14.41 -1.38
CA LYS A 88 -4.78 13.17 -2.12
C LYS A 88 -5.72 13.05 -3.32
N GLN A 89 -6.99 13.43 -3.16
CA GLN A 89 -7.96 13.45 -4.25
C GLN A 89 -7.52 14.42 -5.36
N HIS A 90 -7.01 15.60 -5.03
CA HIS A 90 -6.46 16.53 -6.01
C HIS A 90 -5.25 15.96 -6.75
N GLU A 91 -4.35 15.27 -6.05
CA GLU A 91 -3.20 14.61 -6.66
C GLU A 91 -3.64 13.49 -7.62
N ASP A 92 -4.57 12.64 -7.19
CA ASP A 92 -5.12 11.56 -8.00
C ASP A 92 -5.86 12.11 -9.23
N GLN A 93 -6.60 13.21 -9.08
CA GLN A 93 -7.25 13.90 -10.20
C GLN A 93 -6.24 14.48 -11.19
N SER A 94 -5.10 14.99 -10.70
CA SER A 94 -4.01 15.46 -11.56
C SER A 94 -3.36 14.31 -12.32
N LYS A 95 -3.13 13.16 -11.68
CA LYS A 95 -2.61 11.94 -12.32
C LYS A 95 -3.57 11.41 -13.39
N ILE A 96 -4.87 11.39 -13.09
CA ILE A 96 -5.90 11.01 -14.07
C ILE A 96 -5.85 11.92 -15.29
N GLY A 97 -5.72 13.24 -15.09
CA GLY A 97 -5.56 14.21 -16.19
C GLY A 97 -4.34 13.90 -17.07
N HIS A 98 -3.18 13.66 -16.46
CA HIS A 98 -1.97 13.27 -17.20
C HIS A 98 -2.14 11.97 -17.99
N LEU A 99 -2.75 10.94 -17.40
CA LEU A 99 -3.00 9.67 -18.08
C LEU A 99 -4.00 9.82 -19.24
N GLN A 100 -5.02 10.68 -19.09
CA GLN A 100 -5.95 11.00 -20.17
C GLN A 100 -5.24 11.71 -21.33
N GLU A 101 -4.35 12.65 -21.03
CA GLU A 101 -3.57 13.36 -22.04
C GLU A 101 -2.61 12.42 -22.79
N GLU A 102 -1.90 11.53 -22.07
CA GLU A 102 -1.04 10.51 -22.68
C GLU A 102 -1.84 9.53 -23.56
N LEU A 103 -3.04 9.13 -23.11
CA LEU A 103 -3.92 8.27 -23.88
C LEU A 103 -4.41 8.97 -25.15
N GLU A 104 -4.75 10.25 -25.07
CA GLU A 104 -5.18 11.05 -26.23
C GLU A 104 -4.02 11.24 -27.22
N GLU A 105 -2.80 11.47 -26.74
CA GLU A 105 -1.60 11.55 -27.57
C GLU A 105 -1.32 10.21 -28.28
N LYS A 106 -1.40 9.10 -27.56
CA LYS A 106 -1.27 7.76 -28.17
C LYS A 106 -2.38 7.49 -29.19
N ASN A 107 -3.62 7.86 -28.90
CA ASN A 107 -4.74 7.72 -29.85
C ASN A 107 -4.52 8.56 -31.11
N LYS A 108 -4.02 9.79 -30.99
CA LYS A 108 -3.64 10.64 -32.13
C LYS A 108 -2.53 9.97 -32.96
N LYS A 109 -1.52 9.39 -32.30
CA LYS A 109 -0.44 8.66 -32.97
C LYS A 109 -0.93 7.41 -33.70
N TYR A 110 -1.79 6.60 -33.07
CA TYR A 110 -2.42 5.44 -33.71
C TYR A 110 -3.29 5.86 -34.89
N SER A 111 -4.09 6.93 -34.75
CA SER A 111 -4.92 7.45 -35.84
C SER A 111 -4.08 7.89 -37.05
N LEU A 112 -2.90 8.48 -36.81
CA LEU A 112 -1.95 8.85 -37.86
C LEU A 112 -1.37 7.63 -38.58
N ILE A 113 -1.01 6.58 -37.82
CA ILE A 113 -0.50 5.30 -38.37
C ILE A 113 -1.60 4.58 -39.17
N VAL A 114 -2.84 4.56 -38.68
CA VAL A 114 -3.98 3.96 -39.37
C VAL A 114 -4.29 4.74 -40.66
N ALA A 115 -4.25 6.07 -40.63
CA ALA A 115 -4.41 6.89 -41.84
C ALA A 115 -3.33 6.58 -42.89
N GLN A 116 -2.08 6.34 -42.47
CA GLN A 116 -0.98 5.93 -43.36
C GLN A 116 -1.15 4.50 -43.91
N HIS A 117 -1.77 3.58 -43.15
CA HIS A 117 -2.04 2.22 -43.61
C HIS A 117 -3.23 2.12 -44.56
N VAL A 118 -4.24 2.99 -44.42
CA VAL A 118 -5.42 3.01 -45.31
C VAL A 118 -5.06 3.48 -46.73
N GLU A 119 -3.99 4.25 -46.91
CA GLU A 119 -3.46 4.57 -48.26
C GLU A 119 -2.73 3.38 -48.93
N LYS A 120 -2.34 2.35 -48.18
CA LYS A 120 -1.44 1.29 -48.68
C LYS A 120 -2.01 -0.11 -48.80
N GLU A 121 -3.17 -0.43 -48.24
CA GLU A 121 -3.61 -1.84 -48.21
C GLU A 121 -5.11 -2.03 -48.48
N GLY A 122 -5.43 -2.22 -49.76
CA GLY A 122 -6.62 -2.97 -50.16
C GLY A 122 -6.35 -4.47 -50.02
N GLY A 123 -6.86 -5.12 -48.97
CA GLY A 123 -6.53 -6.53 -48.71
C GLY A 123 -7.45 -7.29 -47.75
N LYS A 124 -8.64 -7.67 -48.25
CA LYS A 124 -9.52 -8.85 -48.00
C LYS A 124 -9.51 -9.75 -46.74
N ASN A 125 -8.83 -9.48 -45.62
CA ASN A 125 -8.88 -10.37 -44.43
C ASN A 125 -9.73 -9.87 -43.24
N ASN A 126 -10.59 -8.86 -43.45
CA ASN A 126 -11.12 -8.04 -42.36
C ASN A 126 -12.51 -8.46 -41.80
N ILE A 127 -12.92 -9.72 -41.89
CA ILE A 127 -14.27 -10.15 -41.42
C ILE A 127 -14.22 -10.75 -40.02
N GLN A 128 -13.29 -11.66 -39.76
CA GLN A 128 -13.15 -12.30 -38.44
C GLN A 128 -12.53 -11.37 -37.39
N ALA A 129 -11.59 -10.51 -37.81
CA ALA A 129 -11.04 -9.46 -36.96
C ALA A 129 -12.11 -8.40 -36.60
N LYS A 130 -13.03 -8.08 -37.53
CA LYS A 130 -14.18 -7.21 -37.27
C LYS A 130 -15.12 -7.78 -36.22
N GLN A 131 -15.50 -9.05 -36.35
CA GLN A 131 -16.41 -9.69 -35.38
C GLN A 131 -15.80 -9.80 -33.98
N ASN A 132 -14.50 -10.07 -33.87
CA ASN A 132 -13.83 -10.07 -32.57
C ASN A 132 -13.74 -8.67 -31.96
N LEU A 133 -13.48 -7.63 -32.75
CA LEU A 133 -13.52 -6.25 -32.27
C LEU A 133 -14.93 -5.81 -31.85
N GLU A 134 -15.96 -6.23 -32.58
CA GLU A 134 -17.36 -5.92 -32.29
C GLU A 134 -17.82 -6.58 -30.99
N ASN A 135 -17.45 -7.84 -30.75
CA ASN A 135 -17.71 -8.52 -29.47
C ASN A 135 -16.97 -7.87 -28.30
N VAL A 136 -15.71 -7.46 -28.49
CA VAL A 136 -14.94 -6.75 -27.45
C VAL A 136 -15.54 -5.37 -27.18
N PHE A 137 -16.03 -4.68 -28.21
CA PHE A 137 -16.71 -3.40 -28.08
C PHE A 137 -18.03 -3.54 -27.30
N ASP A 138 -18.81 -4.58 -27.59
CA ASP A 138 -20.05 -4.89 -26.86
C ASP A 138 -19.79 -5.20 -25.37
N ASP A 139 -18.73 -5.98 -25.06
CA ASP A 139 -18.32 -6.26 -23.69
C ASP A 139 -17.85 -5.00 -22.94
N VAL A 140 -17.08 -4.13 -23.61
CA VAL A 140 -16.64 -2.85 -23.05
C VAL A 140 -17.83 -1.91 -22.83
N GLN A 141 -18.81 -1.89 -23.74
CA GLN A 141 -20.00 -1.06 -23.60
C GLN A 141 -20.91 -1.55 -22.47
N LYS A 142 -21.03 -2.86 -22.29
CA LYS A 142 -21.80 -3.45 -21.20
C LYS A 142 -21.14 -3.20 -19.84
N THR A 143 -19.82 -3.37 -19.75
CA THR A 143 -19.07 -3.05 -18.52
C THR A 143 -19.11 -1.56 -18.20
N LEU A 144 -19.09 -0.67 -19.21
CA LEU A 144 -19.28 0.76 -19.01
C LEU A 144 -20.67 1.08 -18.43
N GLN A 145 -21.74 0.50 -18.98
CA GLN A 145 -23.10 0.67 -18.45
C GLN A 145 -23.26 0.16 -17.01
N GLU A 146 -22.64 -0.98 -16.67
CA GLU A 146 -22.65 -1.50 -15.29
C GLU A 146 -21.93 -0.56 -14.31
N LYS A 147 -20.80 0.03 -14.74
CA LYS A 147 -20.06 1.03 -13.94
C LYS A 147 -20.86 2.32 -13.79
N GLU A 148 -21.52 2.78 -14.85
CA GLU A 148 -22.41 3.96 -14.84
C GLU A 148 -23.55 3.78 -13.82
N LEU A 149 -24.24 2.63 -13.84
CA LEU A 149 -25.28 2.30 -12.86
C LEU A 149 -24.72 2.25 -11.43
N THR A 150 -23.51 1.72 -11.26
CA THR A 150 -22.84 1.69 -9.95
C THR A 150 -22.54 3.09 -9.44
N CYS A 151 -22.07 4.00 -10.31
CA CYS A 151 -21.84 5.41 -9.98
C CYS A 151 -23.14 6.10 -9.57
N GLN A 152 -24.25 5.88 -10.29
CA GLN A 152 -25.55 6.44 -9.95
C GLN A 152 -26.04 5.97 -8.56
N ILE A 153 -25.84 4.69 -8.22
CA ILE A 153 -26.17 4.15 -6.89
C ILE A 153 -25.32 4.81 -5.80
N LEU A 154 -24.02 5.02 -6.06
CA LEU A 154 -23.13 5.68 -5.11
C LEU A 154 -23.49 7.15 -4.92
N GLU A 155 -23.83 7.88 -5.99
CA GLU A 155 -24.34 9.25 -5.91
C GLU A 155 -25.63 9.35 -5.09
N GLN A 156 -26.54 8.40 -5.26
CA GLN A 156 -27.77 8.36 -4.47
C GLN A 156 -27.48 8.14 -2.98
N LYS A 157 -26.52 7.26 -2.64
CA LYS A 157 -26.08 7.05 -1.25
C LYS A 157 -25.40 8.29 -0.66
N ILE A 158 -24.60 9.01 -1.44
CA ILE A 158 -23.98 10.27 -0.99
C ILE A 158 -25.08 11.29 -0.65
N LYS A 159 -26.08 11.46 -1.54
CA LYS A 159 -27.22 12.35 -1.29
C LYS A 159 -28.01 11.97 -0.02
N GLU A 160 -28.16 10.66 0.25
CA GLU A 160 -28.82 10.18 1.46
C GLU A 160 -27.99 10.47 2.73
N LEU A 161 -26.67 10.26 2.67
CA LEU A 161 -25.76 10.58 3.77
C LEU A 161 -25.73 12.09 4.07
N ASP A 162 -25.72 12.93 3.04
CA ASP A 162 -25.80 14.38 3.19
C ASP A 162 -27.10 14.80 3.87
N SER A 163 -28.23 14.21 3.49
CA SER A 163 -29.53 14.45 4.12
C SER A 163 -29.56 14.00 5.60
N CYS A 164 -28.95 12.85 5.91
CA CYS A 164 -28.78 12.40 7.29
C CYS A 164 -27.92 13.35 8.12
N LEU A 165 -26.83 13.86 7.55
CA LEU A 165 -25.93 14.78 8.22
C LEU A 165 -26.60 16.14 8.50
N VAL A 166 -27.39 16.65 7.56
CA VAL A 166 -28.20 17.87 7.76
C VAL A 166 -29.20 17.68 8.90
N ARG A 167 -29.92 16.54 8.93
CA ARG A 167 -30.84 16.25 10.04
C ARG A 167 -30.12 16.17 11.39
N GLN A 168 -28.94 15.56 11.43
CA GLN A 168 -28.15 15.47 12.67
C GLN A 168 -27.66 16.84 13.15
N LYS A 169 -27.21 17.70 12.23
CA LYS A 169 -26.84 19.10 12.55
C LYS A 169 -28.03 19.88 13.10
N GLU A 170 -29.22 19.68 12.54
CA GLU A 170 -30.43 20.35 12.98
C GLU A 170 -30.88 19.89 14.38
N VAL A 171 -30.80 18.59 14.68
CA VAL A 171 -31.05 18.07 16.03
C VAL A 171 -30.08 18.71 17.04
N HIS A 172 -28.79 18.76 16.71
CA HIS A 172 -27.79 19.39 17.59
C HIS A 172 -28.04 20.89 17.80
N ARG A 173 -28.50 21.60 16.75
CA ARG A 173 -28.89 23.02 16.86
C ARG A 173 -30.02 23.21 17.86
N VAL A 174 -31.05 22.37 17.80
CA VAL A 174 -32.21 22.43 18.72
C VAL A 174 -31.78 22.11 20.16
N GLU A 175 -30.90 21.12 20.36
CA GLU A 175 -30.37 20.79 21.69
C GLU A 175 -29.57 21.95 22.30
N MET A 176 -28.76 22.64 21.48
CA MET A 176 -28.00 23.84 21.92
C MET A 176 -28.92 25.02 22.26
N GLU A 177 -29.99 25.23 21.50
CA GLU A 177 -31.00 26.25 21.79
C GLU A 177 -31.74 25.96 23.10
N GLU A 178 -32.07 24.68 23.37
CA GLU A 178 -32.71 24.28 24.62
C GLU A 178 -31.80 24.49 25.84
N LEU A 179 -30.50 24.13 25.73
CA LEU A 179 -29.50 24.38 26.78
C LEU A 179 -29.31 25.87 27.04
N THR A 180 -29.27 26.68 25.98
CA THR A 180 -29.15 28.14 26.09
C THR A 180 -30.35 28.74 26.81
N SER A 181 -31.58 28.30 26.48
CA SER A 181 -32.80 28.74 27.18
C SER A 181 -32.81 28.35 28.66
N LYS A 182 -32.29 27.17 29.01
CA LYS A 182 -32.14 26.75 30.42
C LYS A 182 -31.14 27.65 31.16
N TYR A 183 -30.04 28.02 30.53
CA TYR A 183 -29.05 28.93 31.09
C TYR A 183 -29.60 30.34 31.32
N GLU A 184 -30.32 30.90 30.35
CA GLU A 184 -30.98 32.22 30.48
C GLU A 184 -32.01 32.24 31.63
N LYS A 185 -32.78 31.17 31.82
CA LYS A 185 -33.73 31.05 32.94
C LYS A 185 -33.03 31.05 34.30
N LEU A 186 -31.88 30.37 34.40
CA LEU A 186 -31.06 30.36 35.63
C LEU A 186 -30.46 31.74 35.92
N GLN A 187 -30.00 32.44 34.88
CA GLN A 187 -29.46 33.79 34.98
C GLN A 187 -30.54 34.81 35.42
N ALA A 188 -31.77 34.66 34.93
CA ALA A 188 -32.90 35.50 35.32
C ALA A 188 -33.30 35.30 36.80
N LEU A 189 -33.22 34.06 37.30
CA LEU A 189 -33.46 33.77 38.73
C LEU A 189 -32.42 34.41 39.65
N GLN A 190 -31.16 34.53 39.19
CA GLN A 190 -30.08 35.12 39.97
C GLN A 190 -30.21 36.64 40.14
N GLN A 191 -30.92 37.34 39.24
CA GLN A 191 -31.12 38.80 39.34
C GLN A 191 -32.29 39.21 40.27
N MET A 192 -33.20 38.30 40.61
CA MET A 192 -34.38 38.61 41.45
C MET A 192 -34.09 38.59 42.97
N ASP A 193 -32.94 38.06 43.40
CA ASP A 193 -32.56 37.93 44.82
C ASP A 193 -31.78 39.16 45.36
N GLY A 194 -31.48 40.14 44.50
CA GLY A 194 -30.63 41.29 44.83
C GLY A 194 -31.35 42.57 45.28
N ARG A 195 -32.67 42.56 45.53
CA ARG A 195 -33.43 43.79 45.77
C ARG A 195 -34.37 43.73 46.98
N ASN A 196 -33.82 43.95 48.18
CA ASN A 196 -34.60 44.32 49.37
C ASN A 196 -34.11 45.65 49.97
N LYS A 197 -35.04 46.59 50.18
CA LYS A 197 -34.88 47.98 50.67
C LYS A 197 -34.54 48.04 52.16
N PRO A 198 -33.98 49.15 52.70
CA PRO A 198 -34.03 49.45 54.13
C PRO A 198 -35.24 50.33 54.49
N THR A 199 -35.86 50.00 55.63
CA THR A 199 -36.97 50.69 56.27
C THR A 199 -36.44 51.53 57.44
N GLU A 200 -36.71 52.84 57.43
CA GLU A 200 -36.52 53.77 58.55
C GLU A 200 -37.46 53.44 59.70
N LEU A 201 -36.95 53.37 60.94
CA LEU A 201 -37.75 53.47 62.16
C LEU A 201 -36.95 54.11 63.32
N LEU A 202 -37.66 55.01 64.01
CA LEU A 202 -37.51 55.45 65.41
C LEU A 202 -36.53 56.57 65.76
N GLU A 203 -37.05 57.81 65.69
CA GLU A 203 -36.66 58.93 66.55
C GLU A 203 -37.86 59.27 67.44
N GLU A 204 -37.81 58.93 68.73
CA GLU A 204 -38.72 59.46 69.76
C GLU A 204 -38.09 59.30 71.15
N ASN A 205 -37.77 60.42 71.82
CA ASN A 205 -37.60 60.58 73.27
C ASN A 205 -37.56 62.09 73.58
N THR A 206 -38.66 62.71 74.03
CA THR A 206 -39.07 62.91 75.44
C THR A 206 -38.28 64.00 76.18
N GLU A 207 -38.73 65.26 76.06
CA GLU A 207 -38.37 66.34 76.99
C GLU A 207 -39.59 66.70 77.86
N GLU A 208 -39.57 66.27 79.12
CA GLU A 208 -40.56 66.62 80.13
C GLU A 208 -39.88 67.30 81.34
N LYS A 209 -40.29 68.57 81.56
CA LYS A 209 -40.40 69.31 82.84
C LYS A 209 -39.19 69.39 83.79
N SER A 210 -38.90 70.61 84.25
CA SER A 210 -39.20 71.01 85.65
C SER A 210 -38.88 72.49 85.94
N LYS A 211 -39.92 73.22 86.39
CA LYS A 211 -39.82 74.47 87.17
C LYS A 211 -39.93 74.09 88.66
N SER A 212 -39.04 74.57 89.51
CA SER A 212 -39.26 74.73 90.95
C SER A 212 -38.43 75.92 91.43
N HIS A 213 -39.06 77.06 91.69
CA HIS A 213 -39.58 77.52 92.99
C HIS A 213 -38.48 77.86 94.00
N LEU A 214 -38.15 79.15 94.02
CA LEU A 214 -37.31 79.88 94.96
C LEU A 214 -38.04 80.03 96.31
N VAL A 215 -37.49 79.47 97.38
CA VAL A 215 -37.79 79.84 98.77
C VAL A 215 -36.46 79.90 99.56
N GLN A 216 -36.06 81.11 99.94
CA GLN A 216 -35.11 81.40 101.02
C GLN A 216 -35.86 81.31 102.38
N PRO A 217 -35.18 80.99 103.51
CA PRO A 217 -34.61 82.08 104.32
C PRO A 217 -33.28 81.78 105.05
N LYS A 218 -32.54 82.88 105.21
CA LYS A 218 -31.36 83.17 106.04
C LYS A 218 -31.25 82.43 107.38
N LEU A 219 -30.05 81.88 107.63
CA LEU A 219 -29.36 81.92 108.93
C LEU A 219 -27.86 82.17 108.67
N LEU A 220 -27.51 83.46 108.72
CA LEU A 220 -26.20 84.02 108.43
C LEU A 220 -25.35 84.08 109.70
N SER A 221 -24.03 83.90 109.55
CA SER A 221 -22.96 84.25 110.51
C SER A 221 -22.20 83.12 111.23
N ASN A 222 -22.58 81.85 111.11
CA ASN A 222 -21.66 80.71 111.38
C ASN A 222 -21.58 79.72 110.21
N MET A 223 -22.36 79.96 109.15
CA MET A 223 -22.18 79.34 107.85
C MET A 223 -20.97 79.91 107.10
N GLU A 224 -20.48 81.11 107.37
CA GLU A 224 -19.51 81.78 106.48
C GLU A 224 -18.15 81.07 106.40
N ALA A 225 -17.62 80.55 107.50
CA ALA A 225 -16.36 79.78 107.48
C ALA A 225 -16.52 78.38 106.86
N GLN A 226 -17.65 77.70 107.15
CA GLN A 226 -17.99 76.43 106.50
C GLN A 226 -18.34 76.62 105.02
N HIS A 227 -18.96 77.73 104.66
CA HIS A 227 -19.31 78.13 103.30
C HIS A 227 -18.04 78.45 102.52
N ASN A 228 -17.09 79.19 103.10
CA ASN A 228 -15.80 79.47 102.46
C ASN A 228 -14.95 78.19 102.26
N ASP A 229 -14.95 77.25 103.22
CA ASP A 229 -14.28 75.94 103.07
C ASP A 229 -14.98 75.02 102.06
N LEU A 230 -16.32 74.97 102.09
CA LEU A 230 -17.13 74.24 101.11
C LEU A 230 -16.99 74.86 99.71
N GLU A 231 -16.90 76.18 99.59
CA GLU A 231 -16.69 76.91 98.34
C GLU A 231 -15.29 76.68 97.79
N PHE A 232 -14.26 76.64 98.64
CA PHE A 232 -12.91 76.25 98.22
C PHE A 232 -12.84 74.77 97.77
N LYS A 233 -13.50 73.85 98.49
CA LYS A 233 -13.61 72.44 98.11
C LYS A 233 -14.43 72.25 96.83
N LEU A 234 -15.50 73.02 96.65
CA LEU A 234 -16.32 73.01 95.44
C LEU A 234 -15.54 73.57 94.26
N ALA A 235 -14.81 74.68 94.42
CA ALA A 235 -13.90 75.21 93.41
C ALA A 235 -12.75 74.22 93.09
N GLY A 236 -12.25 73.49 94.09
CA GLY A 236 -11.32 72.37 93.92
C GLY A 236 -11.91 71.24 93.08
N ALA A 237 -13.10 70.77 93.46
CA ALA A 237 -13.84 69.72 92.76
C ALA A 237 -14.24 70.15 91.34
N GLU A 238 -14.55 71.43 91.12
CA GLU A 238 -14.89 71.97 89.81
C GLU A 238 -13.66 72.07 88.90
N ARG A 239 -12.48 72.44 89.44
CA ARG A 239 -11.21 72.32 88.71
C ARG A 239 -10.89 70.87 88.36
N GLU A 240 -11.09 69.92 89.28
CA GLU A 240 -10.88 68.49 89.00
C GLU A 240 -11.90 67.95 87.98
N LYS A 241 -13.17 68.36 88.05
CA LYS A 241 -14.20 68.05 87.03
C LYS A 241 -13.80 68.59 85.66
N GLN A 242 -13.24 69.79 85.58
CA GLN A 242 -12.73 70.34 84.32
C GLN A 242 -11.51 69.57 83.81
N LYS A 243 -10.60 69.12 84.68
CA LYS A 243 -9.46 68.25 84.30
C LYS A 243 -9.94 66.90 83.79
N LEU A 244 -10.85 66.24 84.52
CA LEU A 244 -11.47 64.98 84.11
C LEU A 244 -12.26 65.13 82.81
N GLY A 245 -12.96 66.26 82.61
CA GLY A 245 -13.64 66.55 81.35
C GLY A 245 -12.67 66.65 80.17
N LYS A 246 -11.52 67.32 80.35
CA LYS A 246 -10.45 67.37 79.34
C LYS A 246 -9.86 65.98 79.08
N GLU A 247 -9.69 65.18 80.13
CA GLU A 247 -9.21 63.80 80.03
C GLU A 247 -10.18 62.89 79.27
N ILE A 248 -11.48 62.99 79.57
CA ILE A 248 -12.54 62.26 78.84
C ILE A 248 -12.51 62.63 77.36
N VAL A 249 -12.39 63.92 77.03
CA VAL A 249 -12.29 64.36 75.62
C VAL A 249 -11.01 63.84 74.95
N ARG A 250 -9.88 63.79 75.68
CA ARG A 250 -8.62 63.21 75.19
C ARG A 250 -8.79 61.72 74.91
N LEU A 251 -9.27 60.95 75.89
CA LEU A 251 -9.52 59.51 75.75
C LEU A 251 -10.54 59.20 74.64
N GLN A 252 -11.59 60.02 74.47
CA GLN A 252 -12.53 59.88 73.36
C GLN A 252 -11.87 60.10 71.98
N LYS A 253 -10.90 61.02 71.88
CA LYS A 253 -10.12 61.22 70.66
C LYS A 253 -9.19 60.03 70.41
N ASP A 254 -8.50 59.55 71.44
CA ASP A 254 -7.58 58.42 71.35
C ASP A 254 -8.33 57.14 70.94
N LEU A 255 -9.51 56.89 71.53
CA LEU A 255 -10.35 55.73 71.18
C LEU A 255 -10.88 55.82 69.74
N ARG A 256 -11.16 57.03 69.24
CA ARG A 256 -11.52 57.25 67.83
C ARG A 256 -10.33 57.01 66.90
N MET A 257 -9.12 57.40 67.29
CA MET A 257 -7.90 57.13 66.52
C MET A 257 -7.62 55.63 66.47
N LEU A 258 -7.67 54.94 67.62
CA LEU A 258 -7.46 53.50 67.70
C LEU A 258 -8.46 52.71 66.84
N ARG A 259 -9.74 53.13 66.80
CA ARG A 259 -10.73 52.53 65.90
C ARG A 259 -10.38 52.72 64.41
N LYS A 260 -9.84 53.89 64.04
CA LYS A 260 -9.39 54.15 62.67
C LYS A 260 -8.15 53.35 62.33
N GLU A 261 -7.19 53.24 63.25
CA GLU A 261 -5.98 52.45 63.08
C GLU A 261 -6.32 50.96 62.91
N HIS A 262 -7.16 50.40 63.80
CA HIS A 262 -7.62 49.03 63.67
C HIS A 262 -8.36 48.78 62.34
N GLN A 263 -9.21 49.71 61.90
CA GLN A 263 -9.88 49.63 60.61
C GLN A 263 -8.87 49.64 59.44
N GLN A 264 -7.83 50.47 59.53
CA GLN A 264 -6.75 50.51 58.53
C GLN A 264 -5.93 49.22 58.53
N GLU A 265 -5.59 48.66 59.70
CA GLU A 265 -4.90 47.37 59.82
C GLU A 265 -5.71 46.23 59.20
N LEU A 266 -7.03 46.20 59.44
CA LEU A 266 -7.92 45.21 58.81
C LEU A 266 -7.94 45.37 57.28
N GLU A 267 -7.92 46.61 56.77
CA GLU A 267 -7.86 46.86 55.32
C GLU A 267 -6.52 46.46 54.71
N ILE A 268 -5.41 46.70 55.42
CA ILE A 268 -4.07 46.27 54.99
C ILE A 268 -4.01 44.75 54.97
N LEU A 269 -4.39 44.08 56.06
CA LEU A 269 -4.39 42.62 56.15
C LEU A 269 -5.28 41.99 55.08
N LYS A 270 -6.45 42.57 54.81
CA LYS A 270 -7.33 42.10 53.74
C LYS A 270 -6.66 42.23 52.37
N LYS A 271 -6.00 43.37 52.09
CA LYS A 271 -5.27 43.58 50.83
C LYS A 271 -4.10 42.61 50.68
N GLU A 272 -3.33 42.39 51.75
CA GLU A 272 -2.22 41.44 51.75
C GLU A 272 -2.71 40.01 51.50
N TYR A 273 -3.80 39.60 52.14
CA TYR A 273 -4.43 38.30 51.91
C TYR A 273 -4.93 38.14 50.47
N ASP A 274 -5.62 39.15 49.94
CA ASP A 274 -6.10 39.13 48.56
C ASP A 274 -4.92 39.09 47.56
N GLN A 275 -3.85 39.84 47.83
CA GLN A 275 -2.62 39.85 47.03
C GLN A 275 -1.89 38.50 47.08
N GLU A 276 -1.70 37.90 48.25
CA GLU A 276 -1.07 36.58 48.40
C GLU A 276 -1.84 35.51 47.63
N ARG A 277 -3.18 35.57 47.68
CA ARG A 277 -4.03 34.66 46.90
C ARG A 277 -3.88 34.88 45.39
N GLU A 278 -3.82 36.13 44.94
CA GLU A 278 -3.62 36.46 43.52
C GLU A 278 -2.24 36.00 43.02
N GLU A 279 -1.19 36.23 43.81
CA GLU A 279 0.17 35.75 43.51
C GLU A 279 0.22 34.21 43.45
N LYS A 280 -0.46 33.52 44.36
CA LYS A 280 -0.54 32.06 44.34
C LYS A 280 -1.24 31.53 43.08
N ILE A 281 -2.38 32.11 42.71
CA ILE A 281 -3.11 31.72 41.48
C ILE A 281 -2.23 31.98 40.26
N LYS A 282 -1.50 33.10 40.21
CA LYS A 282 -0.60 33.43 39.12
C LYS A 282 0.55 32.42 39.00
N GLN A 283 1.19 32.04 40.11
CA GLN A 283 2.23 31.02 40.11
C GLN A 283 1.70 29.65 39.65
N GLU A 284 0.51 29.25 40.12
CA GLU A 284 -0.13 28.01 39.67
C GLU A 284 -0.44 28.02 38.16
N GLN A 285 -0.85 29.17 37.61
CA GLN A 285 -1.04 29.35 36.16
C GLN A 285 0.28 29.23 35.39
N GLU A 286 1.33 29.92 35.83
CA GLU A 286 2.67 29.85 35.21
C GLU A 286 3.22 28.41 35.23
N ASP A 287 3.07 27.69 36.34
CA ASP A 287 3.47 26.29 36.47
C ASP A 287 2.70 25.37 35.51
N LEU A 288 1.39 25.58 35.36
CA LEU A 288 0.56 24.83 34.41
C LEU A 288 0.96 25.13 32.96
N GLU A 289 1.24 26.39 32.63
CA GLU A 289 1.72 26.78 31.30
C GLU A 289 3.08 26.16 30.98
N LEU A 290 4.01 26.16 31.94
CA LEU A 290 5.32 25.50 31.79
C LEU A 290 5.16 23.98 31.59
N LYS A 291 4.29 23.34 32.36
CA LYS A 291 3.96 21.91 32.19
C LYS A 291 3.40 21.65 30.79
N HIS A 292 2.38 22.38 30.35
CA HIS A 292 1.80 22.24 29.01
C HIS A 292 2.85 22.47 27.91
N ASN A 293 3.69 23.50 28.04
CA ASN A 293 4.75 23.78 27.07
C ASN A 293 5.77 22.64 27.00
N SER A 294 6.13 22.06 28.15
CA SER A 294 7.05 20.92 28.21
C SER A 294 6.45 19.67 27.57
N THR A 295 5.18 19.35 27.84
CA THR A 295 4.45 18.23 27.24
C THR A 295 4.33 18.40 25.73
N LEU A 296 3.99 19.61 25.26
CA LEU A 296 3.91 19.91 23.83
C LEU A 296 5.28 19.75 23.15
N LYS A 297 6.35 20.26 23.75
CA LYS A 297 7.72 20.09 23.24
C LYS A 297 8.14 18.62 23.20
N GLN A 298 7.77 17.83 24.21
CA GLN A 298 8.03 16.40 24.23
C GLN A 298 7.29 15.69 23.09
N LEU A 299 6.00 15.97 22.91
CA LEU A 299 5.19 15.37 21.84
C LEU A 299 5.73 15.75 20.44
N MET A 300 6.13 17.01 20.24
CA MET A 300 6.74 17.45 18.98
C MET A 300 8.07 16.71 18.70
N ARG A 301 8.92 16.53 19.72
CA ARG A 301 10.18 15.77 19.56
C ARG A 301 9.91 14.31 19.25
N GLU A 302 8.94 13.70 19.92
CA GLU A 302 8.55 12.31 19.69
C GLU A 302 7.99 12.12 18.27
N PHE A 303 7.09 13.00 17.83
CA PHE A 303 6.55 12.98 16.47
C PHE A 303 7.66 13.16 15.43
N ASN A 304 8.54 14.14 15.59
CA ASN A 304 9.65 14.36 14.67
C ASN A 304 10.62 13.16 14.64
N THR A 305 10.85 12.51 15.79
CA THR A 305 11.70 11.32 15.88
C THR A 305 11.04 10.13 15.19
N GLN A 306 9.74 9.89 15.40
CA GLN A 306 9.00 8.84 14.73
C GLN A 306 8.95 9.07 13.21
N LEU A 307 8.76 10.32 12.77
CA LEU A 307 8.76 10.68 11.36
C LEU A 307 10.13 10.38 10.73
N ALA A 308 11.23 10.82 11.36
CA ALA A 308 12.59 10.54 10.88
C ALA A 308 12.91 9.04 10.85
N GLN A 309 12.46 8.27 11.84
CA GLN A 309 12.60 6.81 11.85
C GLN A 309 11.82 6.16 10.71
N LYS A 310 10.58 6.60 10.46
CA LYS A 310 9.76 6.08 9.35
C LYS A 310 10.34 6.43 7.99
N GLU A 311 10.85 7.65 7.82
CA GLU A 311 11.56 8.06 6.61
C GLU A 311 12.81 7.18 6.38
N GLN A 312 13.60 6.93 7.42
CA GLN A 312 14.77 6.05 7.34
C GLN A 312 14.39 4.60 7.02
N GLU A 313 13.35 4.05 7.64
CA GLU A 313 12.83 2.69 7.35
C GLU A 313 12.39 2.56 5.88
N LEU A 314 11.68 3.55 5.36
CA LEU A 314 11.26 3.59 3.96
C LEU A 314 12.46 3.72 3.03
N GLU A 315 13.42 4.59 3.34
CA GLU A 315 14.64 4.76 2.55
C GLU A 315 15.47 3.48 2.51
N MET A 316 15.61 2.77 3.64
CA MET A 316 16.25 1.46 3.69
C MET A 316 15.51 0.42 2.83
N THR A 317 14.17 0.37 2.93
CA THR A 317 13.35 -0.58 2.16
C THR A 317 13.45 -0.32 0.64
N ILE A 318 13.42 0.95 0.23
CA ILE A 318 13.61 1.36 -1.16
C ILE A 318 15.01 0.96 -1.64
N LYS A 319 16.04 1.25 -0.85
CA LYS A 319 17.42 0.88 -1.18
C LYS A 319 17.61 -0.62 -1.31
N GLU A 320 17.04 -1.42 -0.42
CA GLU A 320 17.06 -2.88 -0.50
C GLU A 320 16.33 -3.41 -1.74
N THR A 321 15.20 -2.80 -2.09
CA THR A 321 14.44 -3.19 -3.29
C THR A 321 15.21 -2.85 -4.56
N ILE A 322 15.85 -1.68 -4.62
CA ILE A 322 16.73 -1.29 -5.73
C ILE A 322 17.92 -2.24 -5.84
N ASN A 323 18.59 -2.56 -4.72
CA ASN A 323 19.72 -3.48 -4.73
C ASN A 323 19.33 -4.87 -5.25
N LYS A 324 18.17 -5.41 -4.81
CA LYS A 324 17.65 -6.70 -5.30
C LYS A 324 17.33 -6.65 -6.79
N ALA A 325 16.74 -5.56 -7.28
CA ALA A 325 16.46 -5.40 -8.70
C ALA A 325 17.76 -5.35 -9.52
N GLN A 326 18.77 -4.61 -9.04
CA GLN A 326 20.08 -4.52 -9.68
C GLN A 326 20.85 -5.84 -9.66
N GLU A 327 20.74 -6.62 -8.59
CA GLU A 327 21.33 -7.97 -8.50
C GLU A 327 20.71 -8.92 -9.53
N VAL A 328 19.37 -8.96 -9.63
CA VAL A 328 18.67 -9.75 -10.65
C VAL A 328 19.02 -9.30 -12.08
N GLU A 329 19.13 -7.98 -12.31
CA GLU A 329 19.57 -7.45 -13.60
C GLU A 329 21.01 -7.88 -13.94
N ALA A 330 21.93 -7.82 -12.96
CA ALA A 330 23.31 -8.25 -13.14
C ALA A 330 23.42 -9.75 -13.44
N GLU A 331 22.70 -10.60 -12.71
CA GLU A 331 22.66 -12.04 -12.97
C GLU A 331 22.09 -12.36 -14.36
N LEU A 332 21.05 -11.66 -14.79
CA LEU A 332 20.48 -11.84 -16.12
C LEU A 332 21.47 -11.43 -17.23
N LEU A 333 22.15 -10.30 -17.05
CA LEU A 333 23.19 -9.83 -17.98
C LEU A 333 24.36 -10.81 -18.04
N GLU A 334 24.81 -11.33 -16.91
CA GLU A 334 25.87 -12.33 -16.83
C GLU A 334 25.45 -13.62 -17.56
N SER A 335 24.24 -14.13 -17.30
CA SER A 335 23.70 -15.31 -17.99
C SER A 335 23.66 -15.12 -19.51
N HIS A 336 23.18 -13.97 -19.99
CA HIS A 336 23.17 -13.68 -21.43
C HIS A 336 24.57 -13.54 -22.01
N GLN A 337 25.49 -12.94 -21.26
CA GLN A 337 26.89 -12.84 -21.67
C GLN A 337 27.55 -14.22 -21.76
N GLU A 338 27.29 -15.11 -20.80
CA GLU A 338 27.75 -16.50 -20.81
C GLU A 338 27.18 -17.29 -21.99
N GLU A 339 25.87 -17.20 -22.24
CA GLU A 339 25.22 -17.85 -23.39
C GLU A 339 25.82 -17.35 -24.72
N THR A 340 26.00 -16.04 -24.84
CA THR A 340 26.62 -15.41 -26.01
C THR A 340 28.05 -15.93 -26.21
N ASN A 341 28.84 -16.00 -25.14
CA ASN A 341 30.19 -16.54 -25.18
C ASN A 341 30.22 -18.03 -25.58
N GLN A 342 29.28 -18.83 -25.07
CA GLN A 342 29.16 -20.24 -25.46
C GLN A 342 28.79 -20.40 -26.93
N LEU A 343 27.91 -19.55 -27.46
CA LEU A 343 27.54 -19.54 -28.87
C LEU A 343 28.72 -19.09 -29.74
N LEU A 344 29.43 -18.02 -29.37
CA LEU A 344 30.63 -17.57 -30.07
C LEU A 344 31.70 -18.67 -30.12
N LYS A 345 31.91 -19.40 -29.02
CA LYS A 345 32.82 -20.55 -28.98
C LYS A 345 32.38 -21.66 -29.94
N LYS A 346 31.08 -22.03 -29.94
CA LYS A 346 30.54 -23.03 -30.87
C LYS A 346 30.68 -22.60 -32.33
N ILE A 347 30.47 -21.31 -32.64
CA ILE A 347 30.67 -20.77 -33.98
C ILE A 347 32.13 -20.91 -34.40
N ALA A 348 33.08 -20.53 -33.53
CA ALA A 348 34.51 -20.67 -33.81
C ALA A 348 34.92 -22.14 -34.04
N GLU A 349 34.42 -23.07 -33.23
CA GLU A 349 34.65 -24.51 -33.42
C GLU A 349 34.12 -25.00 -34.77
N LYS A 350 32.92 -24.57 -35.17
CA LYS A 350 32.32 -24.91 -36.47
C LYS A 350 33.06 -24.29 -37.64
N ASP A 351 33.54 -23.06 -37.51
CA ASP A 351 34.37 -22.41 -38.53
C ASP A 351 35.68 -23.17 -38.72
N ASP A 352 36.30 -23.66 -37.65
CA ASP A 352 37.52 -24.46 -37.74
C ASP A 352 37.28 -25.85 -38.33
N ASP A 353 36.14 -26.49 -38.01
CA ASP A 353 35.71 -27.73 -38.67
C ASP A 353 35.50 -27.53 -40.17
N LEU A 354 34.84 -26.42 -40.54
CA LEU A 354 34.58 -26.06 -41.93
C LEU A 354 35.89 -25.80 -42.68
N LYS A 355 36.81 -25.01 -42.11
CA LYS A 355 38.15 -24.76 -42.68
C LYS A 355 38.93 -26.05 -42.87
N ARG A 356 38.93 -26.95 -41.87
CA ARG A 356 39.57 -28.27 -41.98
C ARG A 356 38.97 -29.11 -43.10
N THR A 357 37.66 -29.08 -43.26
CA THR A 357 36.95 -29.81 -44.32
C THR A 357 37.24 -29.21 -45.70
N ALA A 358 37.19 -27.89 -45.83
CA ALA A 358 37.53 -27.17 -47.05
C ALA A 358 38.96 -27.49 -47.51
N LYS A 359 39.93 -27.43 -46.58
CA LYS A 359 41.32 -27.78 -46.86
C LYS A 359 41.49 -29.22 -47.36
N ARG A 360 40.76 -30.18 -46.78
CA ARG A 360 40.78 -31.57 -47.27
C ARG A 360 40.25 -31.70 -48.70
N TYR A 361 39.19 -30.96 -49.04
CA TYR A 361 38.67 -30.97 -50.41
C TYR A 361 39.64 -30.30 -51.39
N GLU A 362 40.31 -29.22 -50.98
CA GLU A 362 41.38 -28.58 -51.75
C GLU A 362 42.53 -29.57 -52.01
N GLU A 363 43.04 -30.26 -50.98
CA GLU A 363 44.09 -31.29 -51.12
C GLU A 363 43.68 -32.44 -52.07
N ILE A 364 42.41 -32.87 -52.04
CA ILE A 364 41.89 -33.90 -52.96
C ILE A 364 41.83 -33.38 -54.41
N LEU A 365 41.40 -32.14 -54.60
CA LEU A 365 41.34 -31.51 -55.93
C LEU A 365 42.74 -31.35 -56.51
N ASP A 366 43.70 -30.85 -55.72
CA ASP A 366 45.10 -30.71 -56.11
C ASP A 366 45.70 -32.07 -56.49
N ALA A 367 45.51 -33.10 -55.65
CA ALA A 367 46.00 -34.45 -55.95
C ALA A 367 45.39 -35.02 -57.26
N ARG A 368 44.11 -34.77 -57.50
CA ARG A 368 43.44 -35.19 -58.74
C ARG A 368 43.93 -34.40 -59.95
N GLU A 369 44.18 -33.10 -59.80
CA GLU A 369 44.76 -32.25 -60.84
C GLU A 369 46.17 -32.72 -61.20
N GLU A 370 46.99 -33.04 -60.21
CA GLU A 370 48.31 -33.64 -60.40
C GLU A 370 48.23 -34.99 -61.13
N GLU A 371 47.30 -35.88 -60.72
CA GLU A 371 47.07 -37.19 -61.37
C GLU A 371 46.64 -37.01 -62.83
N MET A 372 45.70 -36.11 -63.11
CA MET A 372 45.24 -35.83 -64.47
C MET A 372 46.37 -35.24 -65.32
N THR A 373 47.16 -34.33 -64.76
CA THR A 373 48.29 -33.71 -65.45
C THR A 373 49.39 -34.72 -65.74
N ALA A 374 49.67 -35.67 -64.83
CA ALA A 374 50.57 -36.77 -65.07
C ALA A 374 50.08 -37.68 -66.21
N LYS A 375 48.79 -38.07 -66.20
CA LYS A 375 48.20 -38.86 -67.29
C LYS A 375 48.27 -38.15 -68.64
N VAL A 376 48.03 -36.84 -68.68
CA VAL A 376 48.15 -36.03 -69.90
C VAL A 376 49.60 -36.03 -70.40
N ARG A 377 50.58 -35.84 -69.50
CA ARG A 377 52.01 -35.92 -69.85
C ARG A 377 52.40 -37.31 -70.39
N ASP A 378 51.92 -38.39 -69.78
CA ASP A 378 52.18 -39.75 -70.25
C ASP A 378 51.57 -40.00 -71.64
N LEU A 379 50.32 -39.57 -71.88
CA LEU A 379 49.68 -39.69 -73.19
C LEU A 379 50.38 -38.85 -74.26
N GLN A 380 50.83 -37.64 -73.92
CA GLN A 380 51.65 -36.82 -74.81
C GLN A 380 52.95 -37.53 -75.17
N THR A 381 53.64 -38.12 -74.19
CA THR A 381 54.88 -38.89 -74.42
C THR A 381 54.62 -40.10 -75.31
N GLN A 382 53.54 -40.86 -75.07
CA GLN A 382 53.15 -41.99 -75.92
C GLN A 382 52.84 -41.56 -77.36
N LEU A 383 52.15 -40.43 -77.54
CA LEU A 383 51.87 -39.86 -78.87
C LEU A 383 53.16 -39.46 -79.59
N GLU A 384 54.09 -38.80 -78.90
CA GLU A 384 55.39 -38.43 -79.45
C GLU A 384 56.22 -39.66 -79.84
N GLU A 385 56.24 -40.71 -79.02
CA GLU A 385 56.89 -41.98 -79.35
C GLU A 385 56.26 -42.66 -80.56
N LEU A 386 54.93 -42.67 -80.64
CA LEU A 386 54.20 -43.24 -81.77
C LEU A 386 54.55 -42.47 -83.05
N GLN A 387 54.55 -41.14 -82.98
CA GLN A 387 54.92 -40.26 -84.08
C GLN A 387 56.36 -40.50 -84.53
N LYS A 388 57.32 -40.63 -83.59
CA LYS A 388 58.70 -41.01 -83.91
C LYS A 388 58.79 -42.37 -84.58
N LYS A 389 58.06 -43.39 -84.09
CA LYS A 389 58.01 -44.72 -84.70
C LYS A 389 57.42 -44.68 -86.13
N TYR A 390 56.40 -43.85 -86.36
CA TYR A 390 55.85 -43.63 -87.69
C TYR A 390 56.86 -42.95 -88.62
N GLN A 391 57.54 -41.90 -88.15
CA GLN A 391 58.59 -41.20 -88.91
C GLN A 391 59.73 -42.16 -89.29
N GLN A 392 60.20 -42.96 -88.33
CA GLN A 392 61.25 -43.97 -88.54
C GLN A 392 60.82 -45.08 -89.53
N LYS A 393 59.55 -45.49 -89.50
CA LYS A 393 59.01 -46.44 -90.50
C LYS A 393 58.98 -45.82 -91.88
N LEU A 394 58.57 -44.55 -92.02
CA LEU A 394 58.58 -43.84 -93.29
C LEU A 394 60.01 -43.77 -93.86
N GLU A 395 61.00 -43.49 -93.02
CA GLU A 395 62.42 -43.49 -93.39
C GLU A 395 62.97 -44.90 -93.73
N GLN A 396 62.40 -45.97 -93.17
CA GLN A 396 62.69 -47.36 -93.56
C GLN A 396 62.04 -47.77 -94.88
N GLU A 397 60.85 -47.23 -95.19
CA GLU A 397 60.08 -47.50 -96.40
C GLU A 397 60.65 -46.78 -97.64
N GLU A 398 61.41 -45.69 -97.45
CA GLU A 398 62.16 -45.00 -98.52
C GLU A 398 63.47 -45.70 -98.96
N ASN A 399 63.81 -46.87 -98.41
CA ASN A 399 65.01 -47.61 -98.84
C ASN A 399 64.67 -48.60 -99.99
N PRO A 400 65.06 -48.34 -101.25
CA PRO A 400 64.53 -49.01 -102.46
C PRO A 400 65.02 -50.46 -102.68
N GLY A 401 65.58 -51.10 -101.65
CA GLY A 401 66.17 -52.44 -101.74
C GLY A 401 65.31 -53.60 -101.24
N ASN A 402 64.17 -53.34 -100.57
CA ASN A 402 63.43 -54.37 -99.81
C ASN A 402 62.04 -54.75 -100.39
N ASP A 403 61.59 -54.10 -101.46
CA ASP A 403 60.23 -54.27 -101.99
C ASP A 403 59.96 -55.68 -102.51
N ASN A 404 60.97 -56.36 -103.08
CA ASN A 404 60.80 -57.70 -103.65
C ASN A 404 60.65 -58.81 -102.59
N VAL A 405 61.29 -58.67 -101.42
CA VAL A 405 61.17 -59.64 -100.32
C VAL A 405 59.82 -59.50 -99.64
N THR A 406 59.37 -58.25 -99.46
CA THR A 406 58.11 -57.91 -98.78
C THR A 406 56.88 -58.34 -99.58
N ILE A 407 56.91 -58.25 -100.93
CA ILE A 407 55.81 -58.72 -101.79
C ILE A 407 55.62 -60.25 -101.69
N MET A 408 56.72 -61.01 -101.69
CA MET A 408 56.69 -62.48 -101.59
C MET A 408 56.23 -62.94 -100.19
N GLU A 409 56.62 -62.20 -99.16
CA GLU A 409 56.23 -62.47 -97.77
C GLU A 409 54.75 -62.12 -97.52
N LEU A 410 54.25 -61.02 -98.11
CA LEU A 410 52.82 -60.67 -98.12
C LEU A 410 51.98 -61.69 -98.89
N GLN A 411 52.45 -62.19 -100.04
CA GLN A 411 51.78 -63.28 -100.78
C GLN A 411 51.71 -64.57 -99.95
N THR A 412 52.77 -64.89 -99.22
CA THR A 412 52.83 -66.06 -98.32
C THR A 412 51.89 -65.90 -97.12
N GLN A 413 51.86 -64.72 -96.49
CA GLN A 413 50.95 -64.43 -95.39
C GLN A 413 49.48 -64.42 -95.84
N LEU A 414 49.20 -63.92 -97.05
CA LEU A 414 47.86 -63.94 -97.63
C LEU A 414 47.39 -65.38 -97.85
N ALA A 415 48.26 -66.25 -98.40
CA ALA A 415 47.96 -67.66 -98.57
C ALA A 415 47.70 -68.34 -97.21
N GLN A 416 48.56 -68.12 -96.22
CA GLN A 416 48.40 -68.68 -94.86
C GLN A 416 47.11 -68.22 -94.18
N LYS A 417 46.77 -66.92 -94.24
CA LYS A 417 45.50 -66.41 -93.70
C LYS A 417 44.30 -66.97 -94.45
N THR A 418 44.40 -67.16 -95.76
CA THR A 418 43.32 -67.73 -96.57
C THR A 418 43.05 -69.19 -96.15
N THR A 419 44.10 -69.98 -95.89
CA THR A 419 43.98 -71.33 -95.34
C THR A 419 43.40 -71.33 -93.91
N LEU A 420 43.85 -70.43 -93.04
CA LEU A 420 43.32 -70.33 -91.68
C LEU A 420 41.83 -69.95 -91.66
N ILE A 421 41.42 -69.09 -92.60
CA ILE A 421 40.01 -68.71 -92.79
C ILE A 421 39.20 -69.90 -93.31
N SER A 422 39.71 -70.68 -94.26
CA SER A 422 38.99 -71.90 -94.71
C SER A 422 38.85 -72.92 -93.59
N ASP A 423 39.90 -73.13 -92.79
CA ASP A 423 39.87 -74.05 -91.65
C ASP A 423 38.90 -73.58 -90.56
N SER A 424 38.87 -72.28 -90.28
CA SER A 424 37.92 -71.69 -89.33
C SER A 424 36.48 -71.80 -89.82
N LYS A 425 36.23 -71.59 -91.12
CA LYS A 425 34.90 -71.80 -91.73
C LYS A 425 34.46 -73.26 -91.68
N LEU A 426 35.39 -74.20 -91.88
CA LEU A 426 35.11 -75.63 -91.76
C LEU A 426 34.71 -75.98 -90.30
N LYS A 427 35.44 -75.42 -89.33
CA LYS A 427 35.16 -75.63 -87.91
C LYS A 427 33.86 -74.96 -87.45
N GLU A 428 33.55 -73.80 -88.02
CA GLU A 428 32.24 -73.15 -87.85
C GLU A 428 31.11 -74.04 -88.40
N GLN A 429 31.30 -74.66 -89.56
CA GLN A 429 30.32 -75.59 -90.14
C GLN A 429 30.14 -76.84 -89.26
N GLU A 430 31.22 -77.39 -88.72
CA GLU A 430 31.18 -78.51 -87.77
C GLU A 430 30.39 -78.15 -86.50
N PHE A 431 30.63 -76.96 -85.92
CA PHE A 431 29.85 -76.49 -84.78
C PHE A 431 28.37 -76.25 -85.13
N ARG A 432 28.06 -75.74 -86.32
CA ARG A 432 26.68 -75.59 -86.79
C ARG A 432 25.97 -76.94 -86.88
N GLU A 433 26.63 -78.00 -87.35
CA GLU A 433 26.07 -79.36 -87.37
C GLU A 433 25.92 -79.96 -85.98
N GLN A 434 26.88 -79.73 -85.07
CA GLN A 434 26.75 -80.15 -83.67
C GLN A 434 25.58 -79.46 -82.97
N ILE A 435 25.41 -78.16 -83.20
CA ILE A 435 24.26 -77.39 -82.72
C ILE A 435 22.97 -77.99 -83.27
N HIS A 436 22.90 -78.27 -84.58
CA HIS A 436 21.69 -78.84 -85.18
C HIS A 436 21.35 -80.23 -84.61
N ASN A 437 22.35 -81.08 -84.35
CA ASN A 437 22.17 -82.38 -83.70
C ASN A 437 21.66 -82.24 -82.25
N LEU A 438 22.21 -81.29 -81.49
CA LEU A 438 21.77 -80.98 -80.13
C LEU A 438 20.36 -80.40 -80.11
N GLU A 439 20.03 -79.51 -81.04
CA GLU A 439 18.67 -78.99 -81.25
C GLU A 439 17.68 -80.11 -81.58
N ASP A 440 18.04 -81.06 -82.46
CA ASP A 440 17.19 -82.21 -82.78
C ASP A 440 16.99 -83.15 -81.58
N ARG A 441 18.03 -83.37 -80.77
CA ARG A 441 17.90 -84.09 -79.50
C ARG A 441 17.01 -83.35 -78.52
N LEU A 442 17.19 -82.03 -78.36
CA LEU A 442 16.40 -81.19 -77.47
C LEU A 442 14.94 -81.17 -77.91
N LYS A 443 14.67 -81.05 -79.21
CA LYS A 443 13.35 -81.14 -79.82
C LYS A 443 12.71 -82.51 -79.61
N LYS A 444 13.50 -83.59 -79.60
CA LYS A 444 13.04 -84.94 -79.24
C LYS A 444 12.70 -85.05 -77.74
N TYR A 445 13.44 -84.37 -76.86
CA TYR A 445 13.11 -84.28 -75.44
C TYR A 445 11.88 -83.40 -75.18
N GLU A 446 11.76 -82.22 -75.82
CA GLU A 446 10.55 -81.38 -75.76
C GLU A 446 9.32 -82.14 -76.25
N LYS A 447 9.41 -82.84 -77.38
CA LYS A 447 8.29 -83.63 -77.93
C LYS A 447 7.89 -84.81 -77.02
N ASN A 448 8.79 -85.27 -76.15
CA ASN A 448 8.52 -86.26 -75.11
C ASN A 448 8.00 -85.64 -73.79
N VAL A 449 8.22 -84.34 -73.54
CA VAL A 449 7.74 -83.59 -72.37
C VAL A 449 6.32 -83.05 -72.58
N TYR A 450 5.93 -82.69 -73.81
CA TYR A 450 4.58 -82.20 -74.12
C TYR A 450 3.49 -83.28 -74.31
N ALA A 451 3.77 -84.54 -73.96
CA ALA A 451 2.73 -85.58 -73.84
C ALA A 451 2.05 -85.60 -72.45
N THR A 452 2.46 -84.74 -71.50
CA THR A 452 1.79 -84.63 -70.19
C THR A 452 1.76 -83.17 -69.73
N THR A 453 0.59 -82.77 -69.24
CA THR A 453 0.20 -81.44 -68.72
C THR A 453 -0.18 -80.34 -69.72
N VAL A 454 -1.47 -80.37 -70.00
CA VAL A 454 -2.41 -79.26 -70.27
C VAL A 454 -2.09 -77.98 -69.48
N GLY A 455 -2.16 -76.81 -70.13
CA GLY A 455 -2.35 -75.52 -69.44
C GLY A 455 -1.59 -74.31 -70.03
N THR A 456 -2.07 -73.79 -71.14
CA THR A 456 -1.77 -72.50 -71.81
C THR A 456 -2.05 -71.24 -70.93
N PRO A 457 -1.83 -69.98 -71.38
CA PRO A 457 -0.61 -69.31 -71.90
C PRO A 457 -0.50 -67.80 -71.48
N TYR A 458 0.46 -67.07 -72.10
CA TYR A 458 0.66 -65.60 -72.23
C TYR A 458 1.56 -64.88 -71.19
N LYS A 459 2.81 -64.43 -71.49
CA LYS A 459 3.28 -63.41 -72.47
C LYS A 459 2.86 -61.99 -72.01
N GLY A 460 3.69 -60.96 -71.85
CA GLY A 460 5.09 -60.68 -72.20
C GLY A 460 5.50 -59.32 -71.61
N GLY A 461 6.77 -58.94 -71.72
CA GLY A 461 7.34 -57.72 -71.11
C GLY A 461 7.19 -56.42 -71.90
N ASN A 462 7.49 -55.30 -71.24
CA ASN A 462 7.97 -54.01 -71.77
C ASN A 462 8.41 -53.14 -70.56
N LEU A 463 9.69 -52.85 -70.30
CA LEU A 463 10.58 -51.82 -70.86
C LEU A 463 10.09 -50.36 -70.70
N TYR A 464 10.77 -49.65 -69.78
CA TYR A 464 10.87 -48.19 -69.56
C TYR A 464 9.64 -47.42 -69.05
N HIS A 465 9.52 -47.30 -67.73
CA HIS A 465 9.08 -46.05 -67.09
C HIS A 465 9.68 -45.93 -65.69
N THR A 466 10.53 -44.91 -65.49
CA THR A 466 10.79 -44.31 -64.19
C THR A 466 9.47 -43.80 -63.64
N ASP A 467 8.88 -44.52 -62.69
CA ASP A 467 7.89 -43.98 -61.76
C ASP A 467 8.08 -44.60 -60.39
N VAL A 468 8.75 -43.83 -59.55
CA VAL A 468 8.58 -43.88 -58.10
C VAL A 468 7.12 -43.51 -57.85
N SER A 469 6.26 -44.51 -57.64
CA SER A 469 5.09 -44.50 -56.74
C SER A 469 4.13 -45.64 -57.12
N LEU A 470 4.53 -46.87 -56.81
CA LEU A 470 3.64 -48.04 -56.78
C LEU A 470 3.23 -48.38 -55.34
N PHE A 471 2.91 -47.34 -54.56
CA PHE A 471 2.07 -47.46 -53.36
C PHE A 471 1.15 -46.25 -53.42
N GLY A 472 -0.15 -46.47 -53.61
CA GLY A 472 -1.13 -45.40 -53.48
C GLY A 472 -0.92 -44.72 -52.14
N GLU A 473 -0.80 -43.39 -52.14
CA GLU A 473 -0.73 -42.63 -50.89
C GLU A 473 -1.93 -43.04 -50.03
N PRO A 474 -1.71 -43.57 -48.82
CA PRO A 474 -2.81 -43.77 -47.88
C PRO A 474 -3.49 -42.43 -47.69
N THR A 475 -4.83 -42.38 -47.75
CA THR A 475 -5.65 -41.18 -47.54
C THR A 475 -5.26 -40.41 -46.26
N GLU A 476 -4.67 -41.13 -45.30
CA GLU A 476 -4.05 -40.64 -44.08
C GLU A 476 -2.88 -39.68 -44.30
N PHE A 477 -2.07 -39.83 -45.37
CA PHE A 477 -0.90 -39.00 -45.63
C PHE A 477 -1.26 -37.60 -46.13
N GLU A 478 -2.29 -37.49 -46.96
CA GLU A 478 -2.83 -36.18 -47.39
C GLU A 478 -3.49 -35.44 -46.22
N TYR A 479 -4.28 -36.16 -45.41
CA TYR A 479 -4.86 -35.62 -44.19
C TYR A 479 -3.79 -35.16 -43.20
N LEU A 480 -2.74 -35.97 -43.01
CA LEU A 480 -1.65 -35.69 -42.09
C LEU A 480 -0.78 -34.53 -42.56
N ARG A 481 -0.55 -34.35 -43.86
CA ARG A 481 0.09 -33.15 -44.42
C ARG A 481 -0.66 -31.88 -44.04
N LYS A 482 -1.99 -31.89 -44.15
CA LYS A 482 -2.84 -30.74 -43.78
C LYS A 482 -2.77 -30.45 -42.28
N VAL A 483 -2.90 -31.48 -41.43
CA VAL A 483 -2.88 -31.32 -39.97
C VAL A 483 -1.50 -30.90 -39.45
N LEU A 484 -0.41 -31.44 -40.01
CA LEU A 484 0.95 -31.02 -39.66
C LEU A 484 1.21 -29.56 -40.05
N PHE A 485 0.73 -29.14 -41.22
CA PHE A 485 0.86 -27.75 -41.66
C PHE A 485 0.18 -26.80 -40.67
N GLU A 486 -1.07 -27.08 -40.26
CA GLU A 486 -1.79 -26.26 -39.27
C GLU A 486 -1.07 -26.22 -37.92
N TYR A 487 -0.56 -27.37 -37.45
CA TYR A 487 0.22 -27.46 -36.21
C TYR A 487 1.51 -26.61 -36.27
N MET A 488 2.27 -26.70 -37.35
CA MET A 488 3.52 -25.95 -37.54
C MET A 488 3.28 -24.45 -37.70
N MET A 489 2.13 -24.05 -38.25
CA MET A 489 1.71 -22.65 -38.35
C MET A 489 1.15 -22.08 -37.04
N GLY A 490 1.13 -22.87 -35.96
CA GLY A 490 0.70 -22.42 -34.63
C GLY A 490 -0.81 -22.30 -34.46
N ARG A 491 -1.61 -22.90 -35.36
CA ARG A 491 -3.07 -22.84 -35.30
C ARG A 491 -3.64 -24.08 -34.62
N GLU A 492 -4.48 -23.87 -33.61
CA GLU A 492 -5.13 -24.93 -32.82
C GLU A 492 -4.17 -26.06 -32.38
N THR A 493 -2.96 -25.70 -31.94
CA THR A 493 -1.84 -26.65 -31.79
C THR A 493 -2.18 -27.85 -30.89
N LYS A 494 -2.95 -27.64 -29.80
CA LYS A 494 -3.43 -28.70 -28.91
C LYS A 494 -4.36 -29.69 -29.63
N THR A 495 -5.28 -29.20 -30.46
CA THR A 495 -6.21 -30.05 -31.23
C THR A 495 -5.46 -30.79 -32.32
N MET A 496 -4.58 -30.10 -33.05
CA MET A 496 -3.80 -30.71 -34.12
C MET A 496 -2.84 -31.78 -33.57
N ALA A 497 -2.20 -31.55 -32.43
CA ALA A 497 -1.36 -32.56 -31.77
C ALA A 497 -2.13 -33.83 -31.40
N LYS A 498 -3.38 -33.72 -30.93
CA LYS A 498 -4.26 -34.88 -30.69
C LYS A 498 -4.57 -35.65 -31.97
N VAL A 499 -4.87 -34.92 -33.04
CA VAL A 499 -5.15 -35.54 -34.35
C VAL A 499 -3.92 -36.26 -34.89
N ILE A 500 -2.73 -35.63 -34.83
CA ILE A 500 -1.46 -36.21 -35.30
C ILE A 500 -1.12 -37.50 -34.54
N THR A 501 -1.18 -37.45 -33.20
CA THR A 501 -0.89 -38.61 -32.35
C THR A 501 -1.89 -39.75 -32.57
N THR A 502 -3.16 -39.44 -32.85
CA THR A 502 -4.20 -40.43 -33.16
C THR A 502 -4.01 -41.06 -34.54
N VAL A 503 -3.75 -40.26 -35.58
CA VAL A 503 -3.55 -40.75 -36.96
C VAL A 503 -2.29 -41.61 -37.06
N LEU A 504 -1.21 -41.20 -36.39
CA LEU A 504 0.05 -41.95 -36.35
C LEU A 504 0.08 -43.06 -35.29
N LYS A 505 -0.99 -43.23 -34.52
CA LYS A 505 -1.14 -44.27 -33.49
C LYS A 505 0.03 -44.27 -32.48
N PHE A 506 0.34 -43.09 -31.93
CA PHE A 506 1.35 -42.96 -30.88
C PHE A 506 0.92 -43.74 -29.64
N PRO A 507 1.86 -44.35 -28.91
CA PRO A 507 1.54 -45.00 -27.65
C PRO A 507 1.06 -43.95 -26.64
N ASP A 508 0.12 -44.32 -25.77
CA ASP A 508 -0.59 -43.39 -24.88
C ASP A 508 0.36 -42.59 -23.97
N ASP A 509 1.49 -43.18 -23.58
CA ASP A 509 2.53 -42.54 -22.76
C ASP A 509 3.21 -41.37 -23.50
N GLN A 510 3.44 -41.49 -24.80
CA GLN A 510 4.01 -40.43 -25.64
C GLN A 510 2.95 -39.39 -26.00
N THR A 511 1.73 -39.83 -26.30
CA THR A 511 0.60 -38.93 -26.58
C THR A 511 0.35 -38.01 -25.39
N GLN A 512 0.31 -38.55 -24.17
CA GLN A 512 0.09 -37.77 -22.96
C GLN A 512 1.20 -36.73 -22.73
N LYS A 513 2.47 -37.11 -22.90
CA LYS A 513 3.62 -36.18 -22.77
C LYS A 513 3.56 -35.03 -23.80
N ILE A 514 3.13 -35.32 -25.02
CA ILE A 514 2.99 -34.30 -26.07
C ILE A 514 1.87 -33.30 -25.70
N LEU A 515 0.74 -33.79 -25.19
CA LEU A 515 -0.39 -32.94 -24.78
C LEU A 515 -0.08 -32.10 -23.53
N GLU A 516 0.62 -32.66 -22.55
CA GLU A 516 1.08 -31.93 -21.36
C GLU A 516 2.04 -30.79 -21.75
N ARG A 517 2.89 -31.00 -22.76
CA ARG A 517 3.79 -29.96 -23.28
C ARG A 517 3.04 -28.84 -24.00
N GLU A 518 1.99 -29.17 -24.75
CA GLU A 518 1.11 -28.15 -25.35
C GLU A 518 0.33 -27.37 -24.27
N ASP A 519 -0.13 -28.04 -23.22
CA ASP A 519 -0.82 -27.39 -22.10
C ASP A 519 0.10 -26.48 -21.29
N ALA A 520 1.35 -26.91 -21.02
CA ALA A 520 2.34 -26.07 -20.38
C ALA A 520 2.67 -24.82 -21.22
N ARG A 521 2.74 -24.96 -22.55
CA ARG A 521 2.96 -23.85 -23.48
C ARG A 521 1.81 -22.84 -23.44
N LEU A 522 0.56 -23.32 -23.48
CA LEU A 522 -0.63 -22.48 -23.39
C LEU A 522 -0.72 -21.77 -22.03
N MET A 523 -0.44 -22.48 -20.94
CA MET A 523 -0.43 -21.93 -19.58
C MET A 523 0.67 -20.89 -19.38
N SER A 524 1.86 -21.09 -19.97
CA SER A 524 2.94 -20.11 -19.93
C SER A 524 2.56 -18.82 -20.67
N TRP A 525 1.89 -18.94 -21.81
CA TRP A 525 1.36 -17.78 -22.56
C TRP A 525 0.26 -17.04 -21.80
N LEU A 526 -0.65 -17.75 -21.14
CA LEU A 526 -1.74 -17.14 -20.35
C LEU A 526 -1.24 -16.47 -19.05
N ARG A 527 -0.14 -16.96 -18.47
CA ARG A 527 0.44 -16.42 -17.22
C ARG A 527 1.42 -15.28 -17.47
N SER A 528 2.03 -15.21 -18.65
CA SER A 528 2.87 -14.09 -19.05
C SER A 528 2.02 -12.87 -19.39
N SER A 529 1.72 -12.04 -18.40
CA SER A 529 1.28 -10.66 -18.63
C SER A 529 2.48 -9.87 -19.13
N SER A 530 2.56 -9.66 -20.45
CA SER A 530 3.48 -8.70 -21.05
C SER A 530 2.86 -7.32 -21.13
#